data_AF-A0A5C6EJD4-F1
#
_entry.id   AF-A0A5C6EJD4-F1
#
_cell.length_a   1.000
_cell.length_b   1.000
_cell.length_c   1.000
_cell.angle_alpha   90.00
_cell.angle_beta   90.00
_cell.angle_gamma   90.00
#
_symmetry.space_group_name_H-M   'P 1'
#
loop_
_entity.id
_entity.type
_entity.pdbx_description
1 polymer ?
#
loop_
_entity_poly.entity_id
_entity_poly.type
_entity_poly.pdbx_seq_one_letter_code
_entity_poly.pdbx_strand_id
1 'polypeptide(L)'
;MFRWIITVCAVFLVCPAWAVDSAFSPDDIIAAVTEAGDGFSTDEILVRDRLRTTFLEVIARRVGHTLTDDEQRDVMLAMLKFRKAGKLDVSATHRSPPAPDDVAPVAEIAVRVVTDRHRVSSDTVLADPALRSELQSEAVLIRPGIDADDVRKSVLSLRKKRALKPELVLQVADWGRTIETVSLSDLKQQLEAGGVSTGPGVYLFRSERGYLYVGEASNLAARLTEHVGGSDRVSLAQYLAGEDGDDVTVEMHIFPSDSPARRVTVRRAYESELIRSRDPKFNVRP
;
A
#
# COMPACT_ATOMS: atom_id res chain seq x y z
N MET A 1 11.72 -24.90 -56.82
CA MET A 1 10.72 -23.81 -56.79
C MET A 1 9.56 -24.26 -55.89
N PHE A 2 9.72 -24.15 -54.57
CA PHE A 2 8.66 -24.48 -53.59
C PHE A 2 8.69 -23.41 -52.49
N ARG A 3 7.64 -22.57 -52.45
CA ARG A 3 7.39 -21.61 -51.36
C ARG A 3 6.38 -22.24 -50.42
N TRP A 4 6.77 -22.51 -49.19
CA TRP A 4 5.85 -22.82 -48.10
C TRP A 4 5.37 -21.51 -47.48
N ILE A 5 4.05 -21.30 -47.45
CA ILE A 5 3.40 -20.22 -46.70
C ILE A 5 3.04 -20.81 -45.34
N ILE A 6 3.66 -20.31 -44.27
CA ILE A 6 3.27 -20.62 -42.90
C ILE A 6 2.21 -19.60 -42.49
N THR A 7 0.95 -20.03 -42.45
CA THR A 7 -0.15 -19.27 -41.85
C THR A 7 -0.04 -19.41 -40.33
N VAL A 8 0.33 -18.32 -39.64
CA VAL A 8 0.28 -18.25 -38.17
C VAL A 8 -1.16 -17.92 -37.77
N CYS A 9 -1.90 -18.94 -37.31
CA CYS A 9 -3.16 -18.74 -36.61
C CYS A 9 -2.87 -18.16 -35.22
N ALA A 10 -3.17 -16.87 -35.03
CA ALA A 10 -3.23 -16.26 -33.70
C ALA A 10 -4.47 -16.79 -32.96
N VAL A 11 -4.26 -17.73 -32.04
CA VAL A 11 -5.28 -18.14 -31.07
C VAL A 11 -5.39 -17.02 -30.03
N PHE A 12 -6.42 -16.18 -30.18
CA PHE A 12 -6.83 -15.27 -29.10
C PHE A 12 -7.43 -16.11 -27.97
N LEU A 13 -6.64 -16.32 -26.91
CA LEU A 13 -7.15 -16.76 -25.62
C LEU A 13 -8.06 -15.67 -25.05
N VAL A 14 -9.36 -15.80 -25.32
CA VAL A 14 -10.41 -15.07 -24.63
C VAL A 14 -10.42 -15.59 -23.19
N CYS A 15 -9.79 -14.85 -22.29
CA CYS A 15 -9.90 -15.08 -20.86
C CYS A 15 -11.36 -14.81 -20.46
N PRO A 16 -12.09 -15.75 -19.84
CA PRO A 16 -13.42 -15.46 -19.36
C PRO A 16 -13.30 -14.46 -18.21
N ALA A 17 -13.69 -13.21 -18.46
CA ALA A 17 -13.92 -12.25 -17.40
C ALA A 17 -15.08 -12.80 -16.57
N TRP A 18 -14.79 -13.28 -15.37
CA TRP A 18 -15.83 -13.61 -14.40
C TRP A 18 -16.45 -12.26 -14.02
N ALA A 19 -17.57 -11.93 -14.67
CA ALA A 19 -18.41 -10.84 -14.25
C ALA A 19 -18.99 -11.25 -12.90
N VAL A 20 -18.33 -10.84 -11.82
CA VAL A 20 -19.03 -10.61 -10.58
C VAL A 20 -20.07 -9.55 -10.94
N ASP A 21 -21.33 -9.96 -11.04
CA ASP A 21 -22.45 -9.03 -11.10
C ASP A 21 -22.27 -8.09 -9.92
N SER A 22 -21.96 -6.83 -10.19
CA SER A 22 -21.91 -5.86 -9.11
C SER A 22 -23.31 -5.81 -8.53
N ALA A 23 -23.45 -6.02 -7.22
CA ALA A 23 -24.72 -5.92 -6.51
C ALA A 23 -25.44 -4.56 -6.73
N PHE A 24 -24.71 -3.57 -7.26
CA PHE A 24 -25.16 -2.24 -7.57
C PHE A 24 -25.30 -2.05 -9.09
N SER A 25 -26.45 -1.50 -9.50
CA SER A 25 -26.71 -1.14 -10.90
C SER A 25 -25.78 0.00 -11.34
N PRO A 26 -25.28 0.00 -12.60
CA PRO A 26 -24.59 1.15 -13.18
C PRO A 26 -25.36 2.46 -13.04
N ASP A 27 -26.69 2.43 -13.20
CA ASP A 27 -27.55 3.62 -13.17
C ASP A 27 -27.60 4.24 -11.78
N ASP A 28 -27.60 3.41 -10.72
CA ASP A 28 -27.56 3.90 -9.34
C ASP A 28 -26.24 4.58 -9.01
N ILE A 29 -25.12 4.03 -9.50
CA ILE A 29 -23.80 4.64 -9.32
C ILE A 29 -23.69 5.96 -10.11
N ILE A 30 -24.17 6.02 -11.35
CA ILE A 30 -24.16 7.26 -12.14
C ILE A 30 -24.96 8.36 -11.44
N ALA A 31 -26.17 8.03 -10.99
CA ALA A 31 -27.02 8.98 -10.30
C ALA A 31 -26.39 9.45 -8.97
N ALA A 32 -25.79 8.52 -8.21
CA ALA A 32 -25.10 8.87 -6.97
C ALA A 32 -23.87 9.75 -7.19
N VAL A 33 -23.06 9.49 -8.23
CA VAL A 33 -21.94 10.36 -8.60
C VAL A 33 -22.42 11.74 -9.00
N THR A 34 -23.51 11.82 -9.76
CA THR A 34 -24.08 13.11 -10.20
C THR A 34 -24.60 13.94 -9.03
N GLU A 35 -25.25 13.30 -8.06
CA GLU A 35 -25.83 13.96 -6.89
C GLU A 35 -24.75 14.32 -5.84
N ALA A 36 -23.84 13.38 -5.53
CA ALA A 36 -22.84 13.56 -4.48
C ALA A 36 -21.55 14.23 -4.94
N GLY A 37 -21.29 14.24 -6.25
CA GLY A 37 -20.03 14.72 -6.81
C GLY A 37 -19.79 16.20 -6.59
N ASP A 38 -20.83 17.03 -6.46
CA ASP A 38 -20.71 18.48 -6.19
C ASP A 38 -19.71 19.17 -7.13
N GLY A 39 -19.74 18.79 -8.42
CA GLY A 39 -18.82 19.25 -9.45
C GLY A 39 -17.41 18.65 -9.40
N PHE A 40 -17.08 17.84 -8.40
CA PHE A 40 -15.79 17.15 -8.29
C PHE A 40 -15.76 15.83 -9.07
N SER A 41 -14.54 15.39 -9.39
CA SER A 41 -14.32 14.10 -10.06
C SER A 41 -14.55 12.91 -9.12
N THR A 42 -14.76 11.72 -9.69
CA THR A 42 -14.84 10.46 -8.94
C THR A 42 -13.57 10.13 -8.14
N ASP A 43 -12.40 10.63 -8.56
CA ASP A 43 -11.17 10.49 -7.77
C ASP A 43 -11.26 11.31 -6.47
N GLU A 44 -11.96 12.45 -6.48
CA GLU A 44 -12.17 13.27 -5.27
C GLU A 44 -13.21 12.65 -4.35
N ILE A 45 -14.25 12.01 -4.89
CA ILE A 45 -15.21 11.20 -4.10
C ILE A 45 -14.46 10.07 -3.38
N LEU A 46 -13.47 9.45 -4.02
CA LEU A 46 -12.67 8.40 -3.40
C LEU A 46 -11.77 8.92 -2.27
N VAL A 47 -11.23 10.13 -2.41
CA VAL A 47 -10.29 10.69 -1.42
C VAL A 47 -11.02 11.30 -0.24
N ARG A 48 -11.92 12.26 -0.51
CA ARG A 48 -12.45 13.19 0.50
C ARG A 48 -13.57 12.54 1.28
N ASP A 49 -13.46 12.54 2.60
CA ASP A 49 -14.45 11.89 3.46
C ASP A 49 -15.85 12.50 3.32
N ARG A 50 -15.96 13.83 3.17
CA ARG A 50 -17.27 14.50 2.93
C ARG A 50 -17.97 13.96 1.68
N LEU A 51 -17.26 13.94 0.54
CA LEU A 51 -17.84 13.51 -0.74
C LEU A 51 -18.15 12.02 -0.74
N ARG A 52 -17.25 11.21 -0.14
CA ARG A 52 -17.46 9.78 0.05
C ARG A 52 -18.73 9.51 0.86
N THR A 53 -18.88 10.17 2.00
CA THR A 53 -20.06 9.99 2.86
C THR A 53 -21.34 10.34 2.13
N THR A 54 -21.40 11.51 1.47
CA THR A 54 -22.56 11.89 0.67
C THR A 54 -22.86 10.87 -0.43
N PHE A 55 -21.83 10.36 -1.13
CA PHE A 55 -22.00 9.33 -2.15
C PHE A 55 -22.59 8.03 -1.59
N LEU A 56 -22.07 7.55 -0.45
CA LEU A 56 -22.55 6.33 0.20
C LEU A 56 -23.97 6.50 0.76
N GLU A 57 -24.33 7.68 1.28
CA GLU A 57 -25.69 8.00 1.73
C GLU A 57 -26.70 7.99 0.57
N VAL A 58 -26.31 8.50 -0.61
CA VAL A 58 -27.16 8.43 -1.81
C VAL A 58 -27.38 6.98 -2.23
N ILE A 59 -26.32 6.16 -2.22
CA ILE A 59 -26.45 4.73 -2.56
C ILE A 59 -27.32 4.00 -1.53
N ALA A 60 -27.09 4.20 -0.22
CA ALA A 60 -27.87 3.62 0.86
C ALA A 60 -29.37 3.92 0.73
N ARG A 61 -29.74 5.17 0.40
CA ARG A 61 -31.14 5.55 0.15
C ARG A 61 -31.75 4.81 -1.04
N ARG A 62 -30.97 4.53 -2.09
CA ARG A 62 -31.43 3.81 -3.29
C ARG A 62 -31.63 2.33 -3.03
N VAL A 63 -30.74 1.70 -2.27
CA VAL A 63 -30.83 0.28 -1.92
C VAL A 63 -31.71 -0.01 -0.70
N GLY A 64 -32.17 1.03 0.00
CA GLY A 64 -33.14 0.95 1.10
C GLY A 64 -32.58 0.42 2.42
N HIS A 65 -31.27 0.39 2.60
CA HIS A 65 -30.61 -0.03 3.84
C HIS A 65 -29.24 0.63 4.02
N THR A 66 -28.72 0.58 5.24
CA THR A 66 -27.37 1.05 5.56
C THR A 66 -26.34 0.07 5.03
N LEU A 67 -25.36 0.57 4.28
CA LEU A 67 -24.30 -0.25 3.69
C LEU A 67 -23.33 -0.78 4.76
N THR A 68 -23.07 -2.08 4.72
CA THR A 68 -21.96 -2.72 5.43
C THR A 68 -20.61 -2.24 4.88
N ASP A 69 -19.50 -2.46 5.60
CA ASP A 69 -18.16 -2.06 5.14
C ASP A 69 -17.76 -2.75 3.83
N ASP A 70 -18.13 -4.03 3.68
CA ASP A 70 -17.92 -4.79 2.44
C ASP A 70 -18.71 -4.19 1.26
N GLU A 71 -19.97 -3.81 1.49
CA GLU A 71 -20.78 -3.14 0.46
C GLU A 71 -20.23 -1.76 0.11
N GLN A 72 -19.79 -0.98 1.11
CA GLN A 72 -19.14 0.31 0.85
C GLN A 72 -17.89 0.13 -0.01
N ARG A 73 -17.04 -0.85 0.29
CA ARG A 73 -15.88 -1.20 -0.54
C ARG A 73 -16.33 -1.53 -1.97
N ASP A 74 -17.30 -2.41 -2.12
CA ASP A 74 -17.71 -2.94 -3.42
C ASP A 74 -18.35 -1.86 -4.30
N VAL A 75 -19.17 -0.96 -3.74
CA VAL A 75 -19.71 0.22 -4.45
C VAL A 75 -18.58 1.12 -4.95
N MET A 76 -17.60 1.43 -4.09
CA MET A 76 -16.49 2.32 -4.44
C MET A 76 -15.61 1.71 -5.54
N LEU A 77 -15.36 0.40 -5.48
CA LEU A 77 -14.65 -0.32 -6.54
C LEU A 77 -15.46 -0.38 -7.85
N ALA A 78 -16.78 -0.57 -7.76
CA ALA A 78 -17.67 -0.54 -8.92
C ALA A 78 -17.67 0.84 -9.60
N MET A 79 -17.69 1.93 -8.82
CA MET A 79 -17.54 3.30 -9.33
C MET A 79 -16.25 3.45 -10.14
N LEU A 80 -15.10 3.00 -9.61
CA LEU A 80 -13.83 3.05 -10.35
C LEU A 80 -13.85 2.20 -11.62
N LYS A 81 -14.50 1.04 -11.59
CA LYS A 81 -14.67 0.15 -12.75
C LYS A 81 -15.51 0.81 -13.84
N PHE A 82 -16.67 1.38 -13.50
CA PHE A 82 -17.55 2.07 -14.46
C PHE A 82 -16.88 3.31 -15.04
N ARG A 83 -16.13 4.07 -14.24
CA ARG A 83 -15.30 5.16 -14.73
C ARG A 83 -14.29 4.71 -15.78
N LYS A 84 -13.51 3.65 -15.49
CA LYS A 84 -12.49 3.11 -16.41
C LYS A 84 -13.12 2.58 -17.71
N ALA A 85 -14.36 2.10 -17.64
CA ALA A 85 -15.12 1.65 -18.80
C ALA A 85 -15.79 2.79 -19.60
N GLY A 86 -15.63 4.06 -19.18
CA GLY A 86 -16.27 5.20 -19.84
C GLY A 86 -17.78 5.30 -19.62
N LYS A 87 -18.32 4.60 -18.61
CA LYS A 87 -19.77 4.58 -18.31
C LYS A 87 -20.20 5.70 -17.37
N LEU A 88 -19.25 6.42 -16.76
CA LEU A 88 -19.53 7.59 -15.93
C LEU A 88 -19.26 8.84 -16.78
N ASP A 89 -20.28 9.33 -17.45
CA ASP A 89 -20.23 10.59 -18.22
C ASP A 89 -20.64 11.77 -17.34
N VAL A 90 -19.80 12.08 -16.36
CA VAL A 90 -20.00 13.24 -15.46
C VAL A 90 -18.80 14.16 -15.59
N SER A 91 -19.04 15.36 -16.11
CA SER A 91 -17.99 16.37 -16.27
C SER A 91 -17.65 17.02 -14.94
N ALA A 92 -16.38 16.95 -14.53
CA ALA A 92 -15.91 17.64 -13.33
C ALA A 92 -15.75 19.14 -13.64
N THR A 93 -16.47 19.98 -12.90
CA THR A 93 -16.41 21.45 -12.98
C THR A 93 -15.48 22.06 -11.93
N HIS A 94 -15.15 21.31 -10.87
CA HIS A 94 -14.26 21.72 -9.79
C HIS A 94 -12.90 21.03 -9.89
N ARG A 95 -11.85 21.78 -9.56
CA ARG A 95 -10.47 21.28 -9.50
C ARG A 95 -9.90 21.48 -8.10
N SER A 96 -9.33 20.42 -7.55
CA SER A 96 -8.62 20.45 -6.28
C SER A 96 -7.15 20.81 -6.47
N PRO A 97 -6.52 21.47 -5.47
CA PRO A 97 -5.07 21.54 -5.43
C PRO A 97 -4.49 20.12 -5.28
N PRO A 98 -3.29 19.87 -5.85
CA PRO A 98 -2.56 18.63 -5.59
C PRO A 98 -2.21 18.53 -4.11
N ALA A 99 -1.95 17.31 -3.64
CA ALA A 99 -1.34 17.10 -2.33
C ALA A 99 0.06 17.75 -2.29
N PRO A 100 0.51 18.25 -1.14
CA PRO A 100 1.88 18.73 -0.96
C PRO A 100 2.93 17.66 -1.33
N ASP A 101 4.04 18.08 -1.93
CA ASP A 101 5.07 17.15 -2.44
C ASP A 101 5.75 16.35 -1.31
N ASP A 102 5.86 16.94 -0.12
CA ASP A 102 6.48 16.33 1.07
C ASP A 102 5.60 15.25 1.72
N VAL A 103 4.34 15.10 1.32
CA VAL A 103 3.44 14.02 1.75
C VAL A 103 3.69 12.73 0.97
N ALA A 104 4.29 12.82 -0.23
CA ALA A 104 4.49 11.66 -1.10
C ALA A 104 5.31 10.52 -0.48
N PRO A 105 6.45 10.76 0.20
CA PRO A 105 7.20 9.68 0.83
C PRO A 105 6.39 8.98 1.94
N VAL A 106 5.70 9.75 2.79
CA VAL A 106 4.86 9.21 3.87
C VAL A 106 3.72 8.36 3.30
N ALA A 107 3.01 8.87 2.29
CA ALA A 107 1.90 8.17 1.65
C ALA A 107 2.36 6.90 0.93
N GLU A 108 3.51 6.93 0.25
CA GLU A 108 4.09 5.75 -0.39
C GLU A 108 4.41 4.66 0.63
N ILE A 109 5.08 5.04 1.72
CA ILE A 109 5.42 4.12 2.78
C ILE A 109 4.15 3.49 3.37
N ALA A 110 3.20 4.32 3.79
CA ALA A 110 1.99 3.87 4.47
C ALA A 110 1.14 2.94 3.59
N VAL A 111 0.93 3.31 2.31
CA VAL A 111 0.13 2.45 1.42
C VAL A 111 0.81 1.13 1.14
N ARG A 112 2.14 1.10 1.03
CA ARG A 112 2.88 -0.14 0.78
C ARG A 112 2.75 -1.10 1.95
N VAL A 113 2.83 -0.62 3.20
CA VAL A 113 2.61 -1.44 4.39
C VAL A 113 1.23 -2.10 4.35
N VAL A 114 0.17 -1.32 4.11
CA VAL A 114 -1.21 -1.84 4.06
C VAL A 114 -1.39 -2.82 2.89
N THR A 115 -0.88 -2.49 1.69
CA THR A 115 -0.99 -3.41 0.54
C THR A 115 -0.20 -4.69 0.75
N ASP A 116 0.97 -4.63 1.39
CA ASP A 116 1.81 -5.80 1.64
C ASP A 116 1.22 -6.69 2.74
N ARG A 117 0.60 -6.10 3.76
CA ARG A 117 -0.05 -6.79 4.89
C ARG A 117 -1.32 -7.52 4.45
N HIS A 118 -2.16 -6.83 3.68
CA HIS A 118 -3.48 -7.36 3.26
C HIS A 118 -3.49 -7.99 1.87
N ARG A 119 -2.42 -7.81 1.09
CA ARG A 119 -2.27 -8.31 -0.29
C ARG A 119 -3.36 -7.81 -1.23
N VAL A 120 -3.71 -6.55 -1.07
CA VAL A 120 -4.71 -5.88 -1.89
C VAL A 120 -4.09 -4.77 -2.73
N SER A 121 -4.85 -4.29 -3.71
CA SER A 121 -4.44 -3.16 -4.53
C SER A 121 -4.63 -1.82 -3.80
N SER A 122 -3.92 -0.77 -4.22
CA SER A 122 -4.17 0.58 -3.71
C SER A 122 -5.60 1.08 -4.00
N ASP A 123 -6.25 0.58 -5.07
CA ASP A 123 -7.68 0.88 -5.32
C ASP A 123 -8.55 0.31 -4.18
N THR A 124 -8.24 -0.90 -3.71
CA THR A 124 -8.92 -1.56 -2.59
C THR A 124 -8.65 -0.84 -1.27
N VAL A 125 -7.39 -0.45 -1.00
CA VAL A 125 -7.04 0.30 0.23
C VAL A 125 -7.83 1.61 0.33
N LEU A 126 -8.01 2.32 -0.78
CA LEU A 126 -8.77 3.57 -0.79
C LEU A 126 -10.30 3.37 -0.78
N ALA A 127 -10.78 2.21 -1.21
CA ALA A 127 -12.21 1.88 -1.28
C ALA A 127 -12.75 1.34 0.04
N ASP A 128 -11.99 0.49 0.73
CA ASP A 128 -12.38 -0.21 1.96
C ASP A 128 -12.27 0.70 3.20
N PRO A 129 -13.35 0.88 4.01
CA PRO A 129 -13.32 1.75 5.19
C PRO A 129 -12.24 1.38 6.22
N ALA A 130 -12.04 0.09 6.50
CA ALA A 130 -11.09 -0.38 7.48
C ALA A 130 -9.65 -0.13 7.00
N LEU A 131 -9.36 -0.44 5.73
CA LEU A 131 -8.03 -0.23 5.16
C LEU A 131 -7.67 1.25 4.98
N ARG A 132 -8.67 2.12 4.77
CA ARG A 132 -8.45 3.59 4.79
C ARG A 132 -8.04 4.08 6.17
N SER A 133 -8.67 3.56 7.22
CA SER A 133 -8.33 3.90 8.61
C SER A 133 -6.92 3.41 8.96
N GLU A 134 -6.58 2.20 8.51
CA GLU A 134 -5.26 1.64 8.68
C GLU A 134 -4.18 2.42 7.91
N LEU A 135 -4.45 2.81 6.66
CA LEU A 135 -3.58 3.69 5.88
C LEU A 135 -3.27 4.98 6.64
N GLN A 136 -4.28 5.59 7.25
CA GLN A 136 -4.08 6.81 8.04
C GLN A 136 -3.27 6.54 9.31
N SER A 137 -3.54 5.44 10.01
CA SER A 137 -2.78 5.05 11.19
C SER A 137 -1.30 4.87 10.87
N GLU A 138 -0.98 4.18 9.77
CA GLU A 138 0.41 3.99 9.30
C GLU A 138 1.07 5.32 8.91
N ALA A 139 0.32 6.25 8.30
CA ALA A 139 0.84 7.58 7.98
C ALA A 139 1.13 8.41 9.24
N VAL A 140 0.25 8.33 10.25
CA VAL A 140 0.41 9.03 11.54
C VAL A 140 1.60 8.52 12.33
N LEU A 141 1.91 7.21 12.26
CA LEU A 141 3.12 6.65 12.88
C LEU A 141 4.41 7.27 12.34
N ILE A 142 4.40 7.69 11.07
CA ILE A 142 5.57 8.29 10.40
C ILE A 142 5.58 9.80 10.61
N ARG A 143 4.42 10.45 10.49
CA ARG A 143 4.26 11.90 10.64
C ARG A 143 2.98 12.20 11.42
N PRO A 144 3.08 12.52 12.73
CA PRO A 144 1.93 12.91 13.52
C PRO A 144 1.21 14.13 12.95
N GLY A 145 -0.14 14.07 12.92
CA GLY A 145 -0.97 15.18 12.45
C GLY A 145 -1.06 15.35 10.93
N ILE A 146 -0.55 14.41 10.13
CA ILE A 146 -0.66 14.46 8.67
C ILE A 146 -2.12 14.42 8.19
N ASP A 147 -2.47 15.30 7.24
CA ASP A 147 -3.82 15.39 6.69
C ASP A 147 -4.20 14.14 5.88
N ALA A 148 -5.37 13.59 6.18
CA ALA A 148 -5.82 12.32 5.61
C ALA A 148 -6.20 12.44 4.12
N ASP A 149 -6.73 13.58 3.70
CA ASP A 149 -7.09 13.81 2.30
C ASP A 149 -5.81 13.96 1.45
N ASP A 150 -4.78 14.62 1.97
CA ASP A 150 -3.49 14.74 1.29
C ASP A 150 -2.76 13.40 1.17
N VAL A 151 -2.80 12.55 2.21
CA VAL A 151 -2.28 11.17 2.13
C VAL A 151 -2.96 10.41 1.00
N ARG A 152 -4.30 10.38 0.98
CA ARG A 152 -5.08 9.62 -0.02
C ARG A 152 -4.91 10.17 -1.45
N LYS A 153 -4.87 11.50 -1.61
CA LYS A 153 -4.54 12.15 -2.91
C LYS A 153 -3.16 11.75 -3.39
N SER A 154 -2.19 11.71 -2.47
CA SER A 154 -0.83 11.33 -2.78
C SER A 154 -0.74 9.86 -3.21
N VAL A 155 -1.45 8.95 -2.52
CA VAL A 155 -1.59 7.53 -2.95
C VAL A 155 -2.15 7.42 -4.36
N LEU A 156 -3.23 8.15 -4.69
CA LEU A 156 -3.77 8.17 -6.05
C LEU A 156 -2.77 8.68 -7.09
N SER A 157 -1.98 9.69 -6.73
CA SER A 157 -0.95 10.26 -7.61
C SER A 157 0.18 9.27 -7.87
N LEU A 158 0.69 8.60 -6.82
CA LEU A 158 1.70 7.55 -6.90
C LEU A 158 1.24 6.37 -7.75
N ARG A 159 -0.01 5.94 -7.56
CA ARG A 159 -0.65 4.91 -8.37
C ARG A 159 -0.69 5.29 -9.85
N LYS A 160 -1.15 6.52 -10.17
CA LYS A 160 -1.23 7.01 -11.56
C LYS A 160 0.15 7.06 -12.22
N LYS A 161 1.19 7.42 -11.47
CA LYS A 161 2.60 7.40 -11.89
C LYS A 161 3.20 5.97 -11.97
N ARG A 162 2.45 4.94 -11.56
CA ARG A 162 2.92 3.54 -11.46
C ARG A 162 4.14 3.39 -10.54
N ALA A 163 4.23 4.20 -9.48
CA ALA A 163 5.27 4.09 -8.45
C ALA A 163 5.03 2.89 -7.53
N LEU A 164 3.75 2.53 -7.29
CA LEU A 164 3.34 1.44 -6.39
C LEU A 164 3.30 0.06 -7.08
N LYS A 165 4.30 -0.27 -7.92
CA LYS A 165 4.36 -1.59 -8.55
C LYS A 165 4.66 -2.65 -7.49
N PRO A 166 3.90 -3.77 -7.45
CA PRO A 166 4.22 -4.88 -6.56
C PRO A 166 5.59 -5.46 -6.89
N GLU A 167 6.32 -5.88 -5.85
CA GLU A 167 7.58 -6.60 -5.99
C GLU A 167 7.35 -7.99 -6.60
N LEU A 168 8.19 -8.39 -7.56
CA LEU A 168 7.99 -9.64 -8.33
C LEU A 168 8.03 -10.88 -7.42
N VAL A 169 8.91 -10.88 -6.42
CA VAL A 169 9.02 -11.98 -5.46
C VAL A 169 7.74 -12.14 -4.63
N LEU A 170 7.03 -11.04 -4.34
CA LEU A 170 5.74 -11.09 -3.64
C LEU A 170 4.60 -11.64 -4.49
N GLN A 171 4.72 -11.57 -5.82
CA GLN A 171 3.72 -12.12 -6.74
C GLN A 171 3.83 -13.64 -6.87
N VAL A 172 5.01 -14.22 -6.61
CA VAL A 172 5.31 -15.61 -6.94
C VAL A 172 5.07 -16.55 -5.75
N ALA A 173 5.06 -16.08 -4.51
CA ALA A 173 4.83 -16.94 -3.36
C ALA A 173 4.24 -16.23 -2.13
N ASP A 174 3.16 -16.84 -1.60
CA ASP A 174 2.70 -16.60 -0.25
C ASP A 174 3.62 -17.33 0.74
N TRP A 175 4.39 -16.56 1.52
CA TRP A 175 5.30 -17.09 2.53
C TRP A 175 4.74 -17.11 3.94
N GLY A 176 3.44 -16.83 4.10
CA GLY A 176 2.77 -16.75 5.40
C GLY A 176 3.36 -15.69 6.32
N ARG A 177 3.97 -14.63 5.76
CA ARG A 177 4.65 -13.59 6.54
C ARG A 177 3.66 -12.75 7.33
N THR A 178 4.06 -12.34 8.52
CA THR A 178 3.40 -11.29 9.31
C THR A 178 4.18 -9.99 9.16
N ILE A 179 3.48 -8.85 9.02
CA ILE A 179 4.09 -7.53 8.94
C ILE A 179 3.72 -6.72 10.18
N GLU A 180 4.72 -6.39 10.97
CA GLU A 180 4.61 -5.55 12.16
C GLU A 180 5.30 -4.21 11.92
N THR A 181 4.78 -3.15 12.54
CA THR A 181 5.38 -1.82 12.48
C THR A 181 5.36 -1.19 13.86
N VAL A 182 6.50 -0.62 14.25
CA VAL A 182 6.70 -0.01 15.55
C VAL A 182 7.55 1.26 15.42
N SER A 183 7.43 2.18 16.36
CA SER A 183 8.41 3.27 16.50
C SER A 183 9.76 2.71 16.96
N LEU A 184 10.86 3.46 16.77
CA LEU A 184 12.17 3.05 17.25
C LEU A 184 12.22 2.93 18.79
N SER A 185 11.46 3.77 19.50
CA SER A 185 11.35 3.73 20.96
C SER A 185 10.59 2.49 21.44
N ASP A 186 9.49 2.14 20.77
CA ASP A 186 8.75 0.90 21.07
C ASP A 186 9.58 -0.34 20.74
N LEU A 187 10.35 -0.31 19.64
CA LEU A 187 11.25 -1.41 19.30
C LEU A 187 12.28 -1.65 20.42
N LYS A 188 12.88 -0.58 20.96
CA LYS A 188 13.82 -0.68 22.10
C LYS A 188 13.18 -1.40 23.29
N GLN A 189 11.98 -0.99 23.66
CA GLN A 189 11.23 -1.62 24.76
C GLN A 189 10.89 -3.08 24.47
N GLN A 190 10.47 -3.40 23.24
CA GLN A 190 10.16 -4.78 22.85
C GLN A 190 11.41 -5.68 22.85
N LEU A 191 12.57 -5.16 22.46
CA LEU A 191 13.82 -5.92 22.50
C LEU A 191 14.22 -6.23 23.95
N GLU A 192 14.10 -5.24 24.87
CA GLU A 192 14.36 -5.44 26.29
C GLU A 192 13.39 -6.44 26.94
N ALA A 193 12.12 -6.40 26.54
CA ALA A 193 11.08 -7.31 27.03
C ALA A 193 11.10 -8.70 26.35
N GLY A 194 11.92 -8.91 25.32
CA GLY A 194 11.94 -10.15 24.55
C GLY A 194 10.69 -10.37 23.67
N GLY A 195 9.98 -9.30 23.31
CA GLY A 195 8.77 -9.32 22.48
C GLY A 195 9.04 -9.41 20.97
N VAL A 196 10.29 -9.21 20.52
CA VAL A 196 10.66 -9.31 19.10
C VAL A 196 10.94 -10.76 18.73
N SER A 197 10.45 -11.17 17.55
CA SER A 197 10.66 -12.53 17.04
C SER A 197 12.15 -12.90 16.95
N THR A 198 12.50 -14.10 17.40
CA THR A 198 13.83 -14.70 17.22
C THR A 198 13.96 -15.49 15.90
N GLY A 199 12.89 -15.50 15.09
CA GLY A 199 12.84 -16.17 13.81
C GLY A 199 13.48 -15.39 12.65
N PRO A 200 13.51 -16.00 11.46
CA PRO A 200 14.02 -15.35 10.25
C PRO A 200 13.06 -14.24 9.78
N GLY A 201 13.63 -13.19 9.20
CA GLY A 201 12.85 -12.04 8.75
C GLY A 201 13.60 -11.07 7.86
N VAL A 202 12.88 -10.06 7.39
CA VAL A 202 13.42 -8.84 6.78
C VAL A 202 12.92 -7.65 7.59
N TYR A 203 13.74 -6.63 7.77
CA TYR A 203 13.39 -5.42 8.49
C TYR A 203 13.72 -4.18 7.66
N LEU A 204 12.93 -3.12 7.85
CA LEU A 204 13.08 -1.85 7.15
C LEU A 204 13.06 -0.70 8.16
N PHE A 205 14.10 0.13 8.15
CA PHE A 205 14.10 1.42 8.84
C PHE A 205 13.56 2.48 7.89
N ARG A 206 12.64 3.32 8.37
CA ARG A 206 11.97 4.35 7.57
C ARG A 206 11.68 5.60 8.40
N SER A 207 11.64 6.76 7.75
CA SER A 207 11.23 8.03 8.34
C SER A 207 10.33 8.80 7.36
N GLU A 208 9.87 9.99 7.74
CA GLU A 208 9.09 10.85 6.85
C GLU A 208 9.80 11.24 5.55
N ARG A 209 11.14 11.13 5.50
CA ARG A 209 11.94 11.42 4.31
C ARG A 209 12.06 10.23 3.35
N GLY A 210 11.61 9.04 3.74
CA GLY A 210 11.68 7.83 2.93
C GLY A 210 12.30 6.63 3.66
N TYR A 211 12.68 5.62 2.88
CA TYR A 211 13.33 4.42 3.41
C TYR A 211 14.81 4.69 3.72
N LEU A 212 15.25 4.26 4.90
CA LEU A 212 16.61 4.47 5.39
C LEU A 212 17.46 3.24 5.13
N TYR A 213 16.98 2.06 5.50
CA TYR A 213 17.74 0.82 5.38
C TYR A 213 16.82 -0.40 5.30
N VAL A 214 17.22 -1.42 4.55
CA VAL A 214 16.57 -2.73 4.48
C VAL A 214 17.61 -3.81 4.78
N GLY A 215 17.28 -4.79 5.60
CA GLY A 215 18.17 -5.92 5.90
C GLY A 215 17.43 -7.23 6.13
N GLU A 216 18.11 -8.36 5.88
CA GLU A 216 17.64 -9.69 6.29
C GLU A 216 18.30 -10.19 7.57
N ALA A 217 17.60 -11.05 8.29
CA ALA A 217 18.15 -11.73 9.46
C ALA A 217 17.65 -13.19 9.53
N SER A 218 18.49 -14.08 10.04
CA SER A 218 18.05 -15.40 10.53
C SER A 218 17.43 -15.34 11.92
N ASN A 219 17.70 -14.26 12.67
CA ASN A 219 17.15 -13.95 13.99
C ASN A 219 16.93 -12.43 14.07
N LEU A 220 15.68 -11.98 13.95
CA LEU A 220 15.33 -10.57 13.94
C LEU A 220 15.73 -9.86 15.24
N ALA A 221 15.41 -10.43 16.40
CA ALA A 221 15.74 -9.84 17.69
C ALA A 221 17.24 -9.57 17.84
N ALA A 222 18.09 -10.56 17.54
CA ALA A 222 19.54 -10.40 17.63
C ALA A 222 20.05 -9.29 16.69
N ARG A 223 19.59 -9.28 15.44
CA ARG A 223 20.05 -8.32 14.43
C ARG A 223 19.56 -6.90 14.70
N LEU A 224 18.33 -6.74 15.20
CA LEU A 224 17.79 -5.42 15.56
C LEU A 224 18.47 -4.87 16.81
N THR A 225 18.80 -5.71 17.80
CA THR A 225 19.63 -5.30 18.95
C THR A 225 20.99 -4.77 18.50
N GLU A 226 21.66 -5.40 17.53
CA GLU A 226 22.91 -4.89 16.96
C GLU A 226 22.74 -3.50 16.33
N HIS A 227 21.64 -3.29 15.58
CA HIS A 227 21.40 -1.99 14.94
C HIS A 227 21.16 -0.88 15.97
N VAL A 228 20.33 -1.15 16.98
CA VAL A 228 19.97 -0.20 18.02
C VAL A 228 21.14 0.06 18.98
N GLY A 229 22.00 -0.93 19.23
CA GLY A 229 23.15 -0.84 20.13
C GLY A 229 24.43 -0.24 19.53
N GLY A 230 24.43 0.12 18.24
CA GLY A 230 25.59 0.73 17.57
C GLY A 230 25.93 0.10 16.23
N SER A 231 24.94 -0.09 15.36
CA SER A 231 25.00 -0.77 14.05
C SER A 231 26.38 -0.87 13.40
N ASP A 232 26.69 -2.05 12.87
CA ASP A 232 27.79 -2.30 11.93
C ASP A 232 27.80 -1.36 10.70
N ARG A 233 26.66 -0.76 10.37
CA ARG A 233 26.52 0.34 9.41
C ARG A 233 26.64 1.68 10.14
N VAL A 234 27.87 2.22 10.18
CA VAL A 234 28.19 3.48 10.86
C VAL A 234 27.25 4.63 10.49
N SER A 235 26.90 4.79 9.22
CA SER A 235 26.00 5.87 8.76
C SER A 235 24.58 5.72 9.29
N LEU A 236 24.07 4.48 9.37
CA LEU A 236 22.77 4.19 9.96
C LEU A 236 22.82 4.40 11.48
N ALA A 237 23.87 3.89 12.16
CA ALA A 237 24.05 4.09 13.60
C ALA A 237 24.05 5.58 13.98
N GLN A 238 24.78 6.40 13.22
CA GLN A 238 24.83 7.85 13.41
C GLN A 238 23.46 8.51 13.21
N TYR A 239 22.69 8.05 12.22
CA TYR A 239 21.34 8.58 11.99
C TYR A 239 20.40 8.21 13.14
N LEU A 240 20.39 6.93 13.56
CA LEU A 240 19.53 6.45 14.64
C LEU A 240 19.86 7.05 16.02
N ALA A 241 21.11 7.48 16.22
CA ALA A 241 21.56 8.13 17.45
C ALA A 241 21.40 9.67 17.44
N GLY A 242 21.11 10.26 16.28
CA GLY A 242 20.91 11.70 16.12
C GLY A 242 19.49 12.16 16.48
N GLU A 243 19.25 13.47 16.39
CA GLU A 243 17.93 14.08 16.64
C GLU A 243 16.84 13.55 15.68
N ASP A 244 17.21 13.18 14.45
CA ASP A 244 16.32 12.56 13.46
C ASP A 244 15.93 11.09 13.82
N GLY A 245 16.50 10.51 14.88
CA GLY A 245 16.28 9.12 15.29
C GLY A 245 14.90 8.86 15.89
N ASP A 246 14.29 9.87 16.52
CA ASP A 246 12.99 9.73 17.19
C ASP A 246 11.82 9.57 16.20
N ASP A 247 11.99 10.07 14.96
CA ASP A 247 11.00 9.95 13.87
C ASP A 247 11.15 8.65 13.06
N VAL A 248 12.03 7.75 13.49
CA VAL A 248 12.27 6.48 12.80
C VAL A 248 11.24 5.45 13.25
N THR A 249 10.63 4.79 12.27
CA THR A 249 9.83 3.59 12.47
C THR A 249 10.52 2.38 11.85
N VAL A 250 10.20 1.21 12.38
CA VAL A 250 10.74 -0.08 11.94
C VAL A 250 9.60 -0.98 11.52
N GLU A 251 9.67 -1.45 10.28
CA GLU A 251 8.77 -2.46 9.72
C GLU A 251 9.47 -3.81 9.73
N MET A 252 8.82 -4.85 10.24
CA MET A 252 9.36 -6.19 10.38
C MET A 252 8.50 -7.19 9.62
N HIS A 253 9.10 -7.87 8.65
CA HIS A 253 8.49 -8.98 7.91
C HIS A 253 8.97 -10.27 8.55
N ILE A 254 8.09 -10.88 9.34
CA ILE A 254 8.40 -12.07 10.15
C ILE A 254 7.97 -13.30 9.36
N PHE A 255 8.90 -14.23 9.13
CA PHE A 255 8.59 -15.47 8.42
C PHE A 255 8.38 -16.63 9.40
N PRO A 256 7.35 -17.48 9.17
CA PRO A 256 7.21 -18.76 9.85
C PRO A 256 8.47 -19.62 9.70
N SER A 257 8.75 -20.47 10.70
CA SER A 257 9.96 -21.31 10.72
C SER A 257 9.95 -22.42 9.66
N ASP A 258 8.78 -22.76 9.12
CA ASP A 258 8.52 -23.69 8.03
C ASP A 258 8.45 -23.01 6.65
N SER A 259 8.49 -21.67 6.61
CA SER A 259 8.46 -20.90 5.37
C SER A 259 9.71 -21.14 4.51
N PRO A 260 9.60 -21.14 3.16
CA PRO A 260 10.76 -21.13 2.26
C PRO A 260 11.74 -19.99 2.55
N ALA A 261 11.25 -18.87 3.11
CA ALA A 261 12.05 -17.74 3.57
C ALA A 261 12.95 -18.08 4.78
N ARG A 262 12.94 -19.30 5.31
CA ARG A 262 14.02 -19.76 6.21
C ARG A 262 15.36 -19.92 5.48
N ARG A 263 15.34 -20.14 4.16
CA ARG A 263 16.56 -20.22 3.35
C ARG A 263 17.13 -18.83 3.10
N VAL A 264 18.41 -18.64 3.42
CA VAL A 264 19.12 -17.36 3.25
C VAL A 264 18.99 -16.83 1.81
N THR A 265 19.10 -17.71 0.81
CA THR A 265 18.99 -17.32 -0.61
C THR A 265 17.63 -16.71 -0.95
N VAL A 266 16.54 -17.23 -0.38
CA VAL A 266 15.18 -16.72 -0.60
C VAL A 266 15.02 -15.36 0.08
N ARG A 267 15.48 -15.20 1.33
CA ARG A 267 15.42 -13.89 2.01
C ARG A 267 16.27 -12.83 1.33
N ARG A 268 17.48 -13.17 0.88
CA ARG A 268 18.35 -12.23 0.17
C ARG A 268 17.76 -11.80 -1.16
N ALA A 269 17.09 -12.70 -1.87
CA ALA A 269 16.36 -12.32 -3.09
C ALA A 269 15.23 -11.33 -2.76
N TYR A 270 14.50 -11.57 -1.67
CA TYR A 270 13.44 -10.66 -1.23
C TYR A 270 13.96 -9.30 -0.76
N GLU A 271 14.99 -9.29 0.08
CA GLU A 271 15.74 -8.10 0.51
C GLU A 271 16.22 -7.29 -0.70
N SER A 272 16.82 -7.95 -1.71
CA SER A 272 17.31 -7.28 -2.92
C SER A 272 16.18 -6.62 -3.72
N GLU A 273 15.02 -7.27 -3.82
CA GLU A 273 13.84 -6.69 -4.48
C GLU A 273 13.30 -5.48 -3.73
N LEU A 274 13.25 -5.54 -2.39
CA LEU A 274 12.85 -4.41 -1.54
C LEU A 274 13.85 -3.26 -1.63
N ILE A 275 15.16 -3.52 -1.61
CA ILE A 275 16.18 -2.48 -1.83
C ILE A 275 15.96 -1.81 -3.20
N ARG A 276 15.69 -2.60 -4.25
CA ARG A 276 15.45 -2.05 -5.59
C ARG A 276 14.15 -1.23 -5.66
N SER A 277 13.07 -1.67 -5.02
CA SER A 277 11.76 -1.02 -5.12
C SER A 277 11.60 0.18 -4.18
N ARG A 278 12.26 0.15 -3.03
CA ARG A 278 12.12 1.14 -1.95
C ARG A 278 13.25 2.17 -1.89
N ASP A 279 14.33 1.93 -2.64
CA ASP A 279 15.51 2.80 -2.77
C ASP A 279 16.04 3.38 -1.43
N PRO A 280 16.37 2.51 -0.45
CA PRO A 280 16.78 2.96 0.88
C PRO A 280 18.12 3.68 0.88
N LYS A 281 18.20 4.79 1.63
CA LYS A 281 19.35 5.72 1.68
C LYS A 281 20.69 5.08 2.03
N PHE A 282 20.71 4.11 2.95
CA PHE A 282 21.93 3.56 3.55
C PHE A 282 22.31 2.16 3.04
N ASN A 283 21.52 1.56 2.16
CA ASN A 283 21.95 0.33 1.50
C ASN A 283 22.94 0.67 0.39
N VAL A 284 24.01 -0.13 0.30
CA VAL A 284 24.84 -0.14 -0.89
C VAL A 284 24.05 -0.90 -1.96
N ARG A 285 23.74 -0.23 -3.07
CA ARG A 285 23.08 -0.90 -4.20
C ARG A 285 23.99 -2.04 -4.69
N PRO A 286 23.50 -3.29 -4.78
CA PRO A 286 24.28 -4.40 -5.29
C PRO A 286 24.67 -4.21 -6.77
#